data_AF-A0A0F9INY7-F1
#
_entry.id   AF-A0A0F9INY7-F1
#
_cell.length_a   1.000
_cell.length_b   1.000
_cell.length_c   1.000
_cell.angle_alpha   90.00
_cell.angle_beta   90.00
_cell.angle_gamma   90.00
#
_symmetry.space_group_name_H-M   'P 1'
#
loop_
_entity.id
_entity.type
_entity.pdbx_description
1 polymer ?
#
loop_
_entity_poly.entity_id
_entity_poly.type
_entity_poly.pdbx_seq_one_letter_code
_entity_poly.pdbx_strand_id
1 'polypeptide(L)' 'MAAKTITTRLEIEKKCKGSVRYSTVDKQNEKALLTIYVLNDTVHKLGNPDAIDVSLSVASTSASKKS' A
#
# COMPACT_ATOMS: atom_id res chain seq x y z
N MET A 1 9.89 -1.57 21.72
CA MET A 1 9.68 -2.04 20.34
C MET A 1 9.50 -0.80 19.48
N ALA A 2 10.46 -0.44 18.63
CA ALA A 2 10.36 0.76 17.80
C ALA A 2 9.57 0.42 16.53
N ALA A 3 8.39 1.00 16.35
CA ALA A 3 7.64 0.89 15.11
C ALA A 3 8.32 1.77 14.06
N LYS A 4 8.63 1.21 12.88
CA LYS A 4 9.15 1.98 11.76
C LYS A 4 7.99 2.33 10.83
N THR A 5 7.75 3.62 10.62
CA THR A 5 6.80 4.08 9.62
C THR A 5 7.51 4.22 8.28
N ILE A 6 6.92 3.61 7.24
CA ILE A 6 7.36 3.72 5.85
C ILE A 6 6.24 4.41 5.09
N THR A 7 6.56 5.51 4.43
CA THR A 7 5.63 6.18 3.51
C THR A 7 6.01 5.81 2.09
N THR A 8 5.02 5.43 1.27
CA THR A 8 5.23 5.10 -0.14
C THR A 8 4.09 5.62 -0.99
N ARG A 9 4.39 5.92 -2.26
CA ARG A 9 3.43 6.34 -3.26
C ARG A 9 2.98 5.15 -4.06
N LEU A 10 1.66 5.00 -4.21
CA LEU A 10 1.02 3.99 -5.03
C LEU A 10 0.32 4.65 -6.22
N GLU A 11 0.42 4.05 -7.38
CA GLU A 11 -0.21 4.52 -8.62
C GLU A 11 -1.35 3.59 -9.01
N ILE A 12 -2.34 4.09 -9.76
CA ILE A 12 -3.42 3.24 -10.26
C ILE A 12 -2.84 2.18 -11.20
N GLU A 13 -3.05 0.91 -10.84
CA GLU A 13 -2.77 -0.21 -11.73
C GLU A 13 -4.01 -0.58 -12.54
N LYS A 14 -5.19 -0.55 -11.90
CA LYS A 14 -6.45 -0.95 -12.55
C LYS A 14 -7.67 -0.32 -11.89
N LYS A 15 -8.61 0.16 -12.72
CA LYS A 15 -9.96 0.55 -12.28
C LYS A 15 -10.90 -0.64 -12.47
N CYS A 16 -11.58 -1.05 -11.41
CA CYS A 16 -12.52 -2.18 -11.37
C CYS A 16 -13.94 -1.70 -11.07
N LYS A 17 -14.94 -2.53 -11.30
CA LYS A 17 -16.32 -2.21 -10.90
C LYS A 17 -16.40 -2.21 -9.37
N GLY A 18 -16.55 -1.04 -8.77
CA GLY A 18 -16.68 -0.89 -7.31
C GLY A 18 -15.37 -0.71 -6.55
N SER A 19 -14.21 -0.70 -7.21
CA SER A 19 -12.92 -0.47 -6.56
C SER A 19 -11.84 0.02 -7.52
N VAL A 20 -10.77 0.59 -6.96
CA VAL A 20 -9.53 0.92 -7.67
C VAL A 20 -8.38 0.17 -7.02
N ARG A 21 -7.56 -0.49 -7.83
CA ARG A 21 -6.34 -1.17 -7.43
C ARG A 21 -5.17 -0.20 -7.62
N TYR A 22 -4.48 0.08 -6.52
CA TYR A 22 -3.23 0.85 -6.52
C TYR A 22 -2.07 -0.08 -6.19
N SER A 23 -0.93 0.11 -6.85
CA SER A 23 0.27 -0.66 -6.54
C SER A 23 1.54 0.18 -6.67
N THR A 24 2.61 -0.36 -6.12
CA THR A 24 3.97 0.14 -6.32
C THR A 24 4.88 -1.04 -6.62
N VAL A 25 5.79 -0.85 -7.56
CA VAL A 25 6.71 -1.86 -8.06
C VAL A 25 8.14 -1.45 -7.75
N ASP A 26 8.94 -2.41 -7.33
CA ASP A 26 10.38 -2.26 -7.31
C ASP A 26 10.86 -2.14 -8.76
N LYS A 27 11.24 -0.94 -9.17
CA LYS A 27 11.69 -0.65 -10.54
C LYS A 27 12.99 -1.39 -10.91
N GLN A 28 13.75 -1.90 -9.93
CA GLN A 28 14.96 -2.67 -10.21
C GLN A 28 14.68 -4.16 -10.46
N ASN A 29 13.66 -4.71 -9.81
CA ASN A 29 13.37 -6.15 -9.83
C ASN A 29 12.00 -6.50 -10.46
N GLU A 30 11.26 -5.50 -10.95
CA GLU A 30 9.90 -5.61 -11.50
C GLU A 30 8.88 -6.32 -10.58
N LYS A 31 9.16 -6.37 -9.27
CA LYS A 31 8.30 -7.02 -8.29
C LYS A 31 7.34 -6.01 -7.66
N ALA A 32 6.06 -6.38 -7.58
CA ALA A 32 5.08 -5.61 -6.81
C ALA A 32 5.46 -5.63 -5.32
N LEU A 33 5.70 -4.46 -4.73
CA LEU A 33 6.06 -4.31 -3.31
C LEU A 33 4.82 -4.22 -2.44
N LEU A 34 3.80 -3.49 -2.91
CA LEU A 34 2.53 -3.32 -2.22
C LEU A 34 1.41 -3.17 -3.23
N THR A 35 0.27 -3.78 -2.94
CA THR A 35 -0.97 -3.61 -3.68
C THR A 35 -2.10 -3.39 -2.68
N ILE A 36 -2.92 -2.37 -2.91
CA ILE A 36 -4.12 -2.14 -2.12
C ILE A 36 -5.34 -1.95 -3.03
N TYR A 37 -6.49 -2.38 -2.52
CA TYR A 37 -7.78 -2.17 -3.15
C TYR A 37 -8.55 -1.14 -2.34
N VAL A 38 -8.91 -0.04 -2.99
CA VAL A 38 -9.72 1.02 -2.38
C VAL A 38 -11.12 0.92 -2.96
N LEU A 39 -12.13 0.76 -2.09
CA LEU A 39 -13.53 0.65 -2.50
C LEU A 39 -14.07 2.00 -3.01
N ASN A 40 -14.94 1.96 -4.01
CA ASN A 40 -15.41 3.13 -4.74
C ASN A 40 -15.96 4.24 -3.84
N ASP A 41 -16.66 3.94 -2.74
CA ASP A 41 -17.18 4.99 -1.85
C ASP A 41 -16.07 5.86 -1.26
N THR A 42 -14.92 5.25 -0.96
CA THR A 42 -13.71 5.96 -0.52
C THR A 42 -13.07 6.70 -1.69
N VAL A 43 -13.02 6.08 -2.88
CA VAL A 43 -12.43 6.72 -4.06
C VAL A 43 -13.24 7.93 -4.54
N HIS A 44 -14.58 7.86 -4.50
CA HIS A 44 -15.51 8.95 -4.80
C HIS A 44 -15.30 10.13 -3.85
N LYS A 45 -15.08 9.89 -2.56
CA LYS A 45 -14.74 10.94 -1.58
C LYS A 45 -13.39 11.58 -1.84
N LEU A 46 -12.42 10.81 -2.32
CA LEU A 46 -11.06 11.28 -2.61
C LEU A 46 -10.91 11.88 -4.02
N GLY A 47 -11.93 11.78 -4.88
CA GLY A 47 -11.90 12.33 -6.23
C GLY A 47 -11.19 11.45 -7.27
N ASN A 48 -11.04 10.15 -7.05
CA ASN A 48 -10.34 9.22 -7.96
C ASN A 48 -8.93 9.68 -8.38
N PRO A 49 -8.04 9.97 -7.41
CA PRO A 49 -6.69 10.44 -7.73
C PRO A 49 -5.90 9.34 -8.44
N ASP A 50 -5.08 9.70 -9.43
CA ASP A 50 -4.25 8.74 -10.18
C ASP A 50 -3.12 8.11 -9.32
N ALA A 51 -2.83 8.71 -8.17
CA ALA A 51 -1.89 8.19 -7.19
C ALA A 51 -2.31 8.57 -5.76
N ILE A 52 -1.90 7.75 -4.80
CA ILE A 52 -2.13 7.96 -3.37
C ILE A 52 -0.84 7.71 -2.59
N ASP A 53 -0.64 8.50 -1.54
CA ASP A 53 0.46 8.27 -0.60
C ASP A 53 -0.07 7.51 0.62
N VAL A 54 0.63 6.45 1.02
CA VAL A 54 0.24 5.60 2.16
C VAL A 54 1.39 5.50 3.15
N SER A 55 1.07 5.56 4.44
CA SER A 55 2.01 5.33 5.53
C SER A 55 1.70 4.02 6.23
N LEU A 56 2.69 3.13 6.32
CA LEU A 56 2.60 1.81 6.95
C LEU A 56 3.55 1.77 8.14
N SER A 57 3.02 1.51 9.32
CA SER A 57 3.85 1.27 10.52
C SER A 57 4.09 -0.22 10.70
N VAL A 58 5.36 -0.62 10.60
CA VAL A 58 5.79 -2.00 10.80
C VAL A 58 6.43 -2.11 12.18
N ALA A 59 5.85 -2.94 13.04
CA ALA A 59 6.46 -3.34 14.30
C ALA A 59 7.19 -4.67 14.08
N SER A 60 8.50 -4.70 14.34
CA SER A 60 9.23 -5.96 14.35
C SER A 60 8.83 -6.76 15.58
N THR A 61 8.05 -7.83 15.39
CA THR A 61 7.91 -8.85 16.42
C THR A 61 9.19 -9.66 16.40
N SER A 62 10.13 -9.37 17.30
CA SER A 62 11.21 -10.31 17.59
C SER A 62 10.55 -11.57 18.11
N ALA A 63 10.45 -12.61 17.27
CA ALA A 63 10.09 -13.93 17.75
C ALA A 63 11.17 -14.32 18.76
N SER A 64 10.85 -14.21 20.05
CA SER A 64 11.72 -14.68 21.13
C SER A 64 11.87 -16.18 20.95
N LYS A 65 12.98 -16.59 20.34
CA LYS A 65 13.35 -18.00 20.26
C LYS A 65 13.72 -18.40 21.69
N LYS A 66 12.77 -18.99 22.40
CA LYS A 66 12.96 -19.54 23.75
C LYS A 66 14.04 -20.62 23.63
N SER A 67 15.24 -20.33 24.16
CA SER A 67 16.32 -21.31 24.33
C SER A 67 16.08 -22.16 25.57
#